data_AF-A0A4Q3CB84-F1
#
_entry.id   AF-A0A4Q3CB84-F1
#
_cell.length_a   1.000
_cell.length_b   1.000
_cell.length_c   1.000
_cell.angle_alpha   90.00
_cell.angle_beta   90.00
_cell.angle_gamma   90.00
#
_symmetry.space_group_name_H-M   'P 1'
#
loop_
_entity.id
_entity.type
_entity.pdbx_description
1 polymer ?
#
loop_
_entity_poly.entity_id
_entity_poly.type
_entity_poly.pdbx_seq_one_letter_code
_entity_poly.pdbx_strand_id
1 'polypeptide(L)' 'MDFDFSDDQQNIREAVLKHCSRFTDEYWLERDRDAVFPHDFYNSMVEAGWLG' A
#
# COMPACT_ATOMS: atom_id res chain seq x y z
N MET A 1 -16.42 -4.99 -24.87
CA MET A 1 -15.10 -5.26 -24.29
C MET A 1 -15.31 -5.18 -22.79
N ASP A 2 -14.86 -6.20 -22.06
CA ASP A 2 -14.98 -6.26 -20.61
C ASP A 2 -13.66 -5.76 -19.99
N PHE A 3 -13.77 -4.85 -19.01
CA PHE A 3 -12.65 -4.21 -18.33
C PHE A 3 -12.68 -4.48 -16.83
N ASP A 4 -13.60 -5.32 -16.37
CA ASP A 4 -13.70 -5.66 -14.96
C ASP A 4 -12.51 -6.54 -14.55
N PHE A 5 -12.08 -6.33 -13.31
CA PHE A 5 -11.09 -7.18 -12.68
C PHE A 5 -11.68 -8.58 -12.44
N SER A 6 -10.89 -9.62 -12.65
CA SER A 6 -11.25 -10.96 -12.17
C SER A 6 -11.36 -10.97 -10.64
N ASP A 7 -12.05 -11.97 -10.10
CA ASP A 7 -12.18 -12.14 -8.65
C ASP A 7 -10.81 -12.21 -7.95
N ASP A 8 -9.84 -12.89 -8.55
CA ASP A 8 -8.47 -12.96 -8.03
C ASP A 8 -7.79 -11.57 -8.03
N GLN A 9 -7.99 -10.79 -9.08
CA GLN A 9 -7.45 -9.42 -9.16
C GLN A 9 -8.11 -8.50 -8.13
N GLN A 10 -9.41 -8.65 -7.88
CA GLN A 10 -10.12 -7.91 -6.83
C GLN A 10 -9.60 -8.29 -5.44
N ASN A 11 -9.43 -9.58 -5.16
CA ASN A 11 -8.90 -10.07 -3.90
C ASN A 11 -7.48 -9.52 -3.62
N ILE A 12 -6.60 -9.54 -4.63
CA ILE A 12 -5.25 -8.97 -4.51
C ILE A 12 -5.33 -7.47 -4.23
N ARG A 13 -6.16 -6.74 -4.99
CA ARG A 13 -6.35 -5.29 -4.82
C ARG A 13 -6.83 -4.95 -3.41
N GLU A 14 -7.84 -5.65 -2.91
CA GLU A 14 -8.38 -5.44 -1.57
C GLU A 14 -7.34 -5.73 -0.48
N ALA A 15 -6.56 -6.79 -0.63
CA ALA A 15 -5.52 -7.15 0.33
C ALA A 15 -4.43 -6.08 0.40
N VAL A 16 -3.99 -5.54 -0.75
CA VAL A 16 -3.02 -4.43 -0.80
C VAL A 16 -3.63 -3.16 -0.20
N LEU A 17 -4.85 -2.78 -0.58
CA LEU A 17 -5.50 -1.58 -0.06
C LEU A 17 -5.68 -1.62 1.46
N LYS A 18 -6.09 -2.77 2.01
CA LYS A 18 -6.22 -2.98 3.45
C LYS A 18 -4.87 -2.87 4.17
N HIS A 19 -3.78 -3.31 3.53
CA HIS A 19 -2.45 -3.15 4.11
C HIS A 19 -2.02 -1.68 4.09
N CYS A 20 -2.20 -0.99 2.97
CA CYS A 20 -1.89 0.44 2.80
C CYS A 20 -2.71 1.34 3.73
N SER A 21 -3.95 0.97 4.08
CA SER A 21 -4.82 1.78 4.94
C SER A 21 -4.30 1.96 6.37
N ARG A 22 -3.24 1.24 6.78
CA ARG A 22 -2.54 1.43 8.05
C ARG A 22 -1.69 2.71 8.06
N PHE A 23 -1.38 3.26 6.89
CA PHE A 23 -0.59 4.47 6.69
C PHE A 23 -1.53 5.62 6.33
N THR A 24 -1.93 6.37 7.36
CA THR A 24 -2.95 7.42 7.25
C THR A 24 -2.40 8.69 6.58
N ASP A 25 -3.30 9.63 6.28
CA ASP A 25 -2.93 10.93 5.73
C ASP A 25 -1.96 11.69 6.66
N GLU A 26 -2.09 11.54 7.99
CA GLU A 26 -1.15 12.14 8.95
C GLU A 26 0.27 11.59 8.79
N TYR A 27 0.42 10.28 8.59
CA TYR A 27 1.73 9.68 8.33
C TYR A 27 2.36 10.29 7.08
N TRP A 28 1.59 10.37 5.98
CA TRP A 28 2.09 10.92 4.73
C TRP A 28 2.40 12.41 4.83
N LEU A 29 1.60 13.18 5.57
CA LEU A 29 1.86 14.59 5.82
C LEU A 29 3.14 14.81 6.65
N GLU A 30 3.44 13.91 7.59
CA GLU A 30 4.68 13.94 8.35
C GLU A 30 5.89 13.67 7.44
N ARG A 31 5.80 12.66 6.57
CA ARG A 31 6.85 12.31 5.59
C ARG A 31 7.09 13.40 4.54
N ASP A 32 6.03 14.11 4.14
CA ASP A 32 6.14 15.26 3.24
C ASP A 32 6.90 16.42 3.90
N ARG A 33 6.62 16.68 5.18
CA ARG A 33 7.28 17.74 5.96
C ARG A 33 8.74 17.45 6.27
N ASP A 34 9.06 16.21 6.61
CA ASP A 34 10.43 15.82 6.96
C ASP A 34 11.29 15.47 5.74
N ALA A 35 10.67 15.27 4.58
CA ALA A 35 11.30 14.85 3.33
C ALA A 35 12.15 13.56 3.47
N VAL A 36 11.73 12.66 4.35
CA VAL A 36 12.37 11.37 4.61
C VAL A 36 11.67 10.26 3.84
N PHE A 37 12.45 9.30 3.34
CA PHE A 37 11.90 8.11 2.71
C PHE A 37 11.03 7.32 3.71
N PRO A 38 9.83 6.86 3.33
CA PRO A 38 8.89 6.17 4.22
C PRO A 38 9.33 4.72 4.48
N HIS A 39 10.42 4.54 5.23
CA HIS A 39 11.01 3.23 5.53
C HIS A 39 10.01 2.26 6.17
N ASP A 40 9.14 2.76 7.05
CA ASP A 40 8.13 1.93 7.72
C ASP A 40 7.11 1.35 6.72
N PHE A 41 6.65 2.18 5.77
CA PHE A 41 5.77 1.73 4.69
C PHE A 41 6.47 0.70 3.80
N TYR A 42 7.69 1.00 3.37
CA TYR A 42 8.47 0.11 2.51
C TYR A 42 8.70 -1.25 3.17
N ASN A 43 9.17 -1.27 4.42
CA ASN A 43 9.44 -2.49 5.17
C ASN A 43 8.16 -3.30 5.38
N SER A 44 7.04 -2.65 5.74
CA SER A 44 5.75 -3.33 5.91
C SER A 44 5.27 -4.02 4.62
N MET A 45 5.50 -3.39 3.46
CA MET A 45 5.16 -3.96 2.16
C MET A 45 6.07 -5.14 1.77
N VAL A 46 7.37 -5.08 2.10
CA VAL A 46 8.31 -6.20 1.91
C VAL A 46 7.93 -7.37 2.83
N GLU A 47 7.66 -7.11 4.10
CA GLU A 47 7.26 -8.14 5.07
C GLU A 47 5.94 -8.83 4.68
N ALA A 48 5.03 -8.10 4.06
CA ALA A 48 3.78 -8.64 3.51
C ALA A 48 3.96 -9.37 2.16
N GLY A 49 5.17 -9.39 1.60
CA GLY A 49 5.48 -10.08 0.34
C GLY A 49 4.97 -9.37 -0.91
N TRP A 50 4.60 -8.08 -0.82
CA TRP A 50 4.11 -7.31 -1.97
C TRP A 50 5.23 -6.75 -2.85
N LEU A 51 6.44 -6.64 -2.31
CA LEU A 51 7.62 -6.12 -2.98
C LEU A 51 8.67 -7.22 -3.04
N GLY A 52 8.73 -7.96 -4.16
CA GLY A 52 9.65 -9.09 -4.37
C GLY A 52 9.51 -9.71 -5.74
#